data_AF-A0A8H3C9W7-F1
#
_entry.id   AF-A0A8H3C9W7-F1
#
_cell.length_a   1.000
_cell.length_b   1.000
_cell.length_c   1.000
_cell.angle_alpha   90.00
_cell.angle_beta   90.00
_cell.angle_gamma   90.00
#
_symmetry.space_group_name_H-M   'P 1'
#
loop_
_entity.id
_entity.type
_entity.pdbx_description
1 polymer ?
#
loop_
_entity_poly.entity_id
_entity_poly.type
_entity_poly.pdbx_seq_one_letter_code
_entity_poly.pdbx_strand_id
1 'polypeptide(L)'
;MSDRVQTAWVSRPVGGIPVSEDLAPSIVFAVAYALLLPNIIYTFFIRKPRAWTIIQISTVIFAVERIAWCIIRAVQAAHPEKRTSGGLMNYVQVTVALGFVGVSSEAIKLLRCTLVNTTLPENGASKDRRAARQWYRYFCLFFELTFLAATIPGIIAGGQYSSARYDQAKADNNLGLLKASSAVALALQAVTVIVSLIAAFKVKEVNRMRCFELAGLTLLIMSAPIYRLCVLDIRTTDVFTPISSSARALFYIFHLASEWICVSILLSTNVRARFGTGKWGDHELVEEPRDKRLKKAEEEAKQLQQSPQNGSETV
;
A
#
# COMPACT_ATOMS: atom_id res chain seq x y z
N MET A 1 8.12 -30.10 23.49
CA MET A 1 8.32 -29.76 22.06
C MET A 1 9.76 -30.13 21.74
N SER A 2 9.97 -31.02 20.78
CA SER A 2 11.30 -31.60 20.49
C SER A 2 12.32 -30.49 20.17
N ASP A 3 13.42 -30.47 20.92
CA ASP A 3 14.61 -29.64 20.74
C ASP A 3 15.31 -29.99 19.42
N ARG A 4 14.66 -29.70 18.30
CA ARG A 4 15.33 -29.77 17.00
C ARG A 4 16.32 -28.62 16.95
N VAL A 5 17.59 -28.95 17.07
CA VAL A 5 18.69 -28.03 16.83
C VAL A 5 18.56 -27.50 15.41
N GLN A 6 18.65 -26.19 15.24
CA GLN A 6 18.66 -25.57 13.92
C GLN A 6 19.92 -26.02 13.17
N THR A 7 19.75 -26.56 11.97
CA THR A 7 20.83 -27.12 11.16
C THR A 7 21.10 -26.32 9.88
N ALA A 8 20.11 -25.57 9.39
CA ALA A 8 20.21 -24.82 8.15
C ALA A 8 20.66 -23.37 8.36
N TRP A 9 21.41 -22.86 7.39
CA TRP A 9 21.73 -21.45 7.23
C TRP A 9 20.55 -20.72 6.61
N VAL A 10 19.73 -20.09 7.45
CA VAL A 10 18.58 -19.29 7.01
C VAL A 10 18.90 -17.80 7.05
N SER A 11 18.18 -17.03 6.25
CA SER A 11 18.16 -15.58 6.39
C SER A 11 17.69 -15.19 7.78
N ARG A 12 18.33 -14.19 8.40
CA ARG A 12 17.86 -13.64 9.67
C ARG A 12 16.43 -13.10 9.52
N PRO A 13 15.58 -13.25 10.55
CA PRO A 13 14.25 -12.64 10.52
C PRO A 13 14.39 -11.14 10.28
N VAL A 14 13.52 -10.55 9.46
CA VAL A 14 13.51 -9.11 9.22
C VAL A 14 13.20 -8.41 10.56
N GLY A 15 14.08 -7.50 10.98
CA GLY A 15 14.03 -6.85 12.29
C GLY A 15 14.56 -7.70 13.45
N GLY A 16 15.01 -8.93 13.18
CA GLY A 16 15.53 -9.85 14.19
C GLY A 16 14.46 -10.40 15.13
N ILE A 17 14.92 -11.32 15.98
CA ILE A 17 14.19 -11.85 17.12
C ILE A 17 13.89 -10.72 18.13
N PRO A 18 12.64 -10.58 18.62
CA PRO A 18 12.31 -9.55 19.60
C PRO A 18 13.01 -9.83 20.94
N VAL A 19 13.68 -8.83 21.51
CA VAL A 19 14.26 -8.91 22.87
C VAL A 19 13.74 -7.78 23.75
N SER A 20 14.17 -7.70 25.01
CA SER A 20 13.64 -6.73 25.99
C SER A 20 13.71 -5.27 25.51
N GLU A 21 14.77 -4.87 24.79
CA GLU A 21 14.86 -3.50 24.26
C GLU A 21 13.85 -3.22 23.12
N ASP A 22 13.28 -4.25 22.47
CA ASP A 22 12.22 -4.09 21.46
C ASP A 22 10.85 -3.80 22.09
N LEU A 23 10.70 -3.99 23.41
CA LEU A 23 9.42 -3.82 24.12
C LEU A 23 8.88 -2.39 23.98
N ALA A 24 9.71 -1.40 24.35
CA ALA A 24 9.33 0.01 24.30
C ALA A 24 8.97 0.48 22.87
N PRO A 25 9.81 0.30 21.84
CA PRO A 25 9.46 0.73 20.49
C PRO A 25 8.24 -0.01 19.94
N SER A 26 8.07 -1.30 20.22
CA SER A 26 6.86 -2.04 19.81
C SER A 26 5.58 -1.50 20.43
N ILE A 27 5.59 -1.11 21.71
CA ILE A 27 4.43 -0.47 22.36
C ILE A 27 4.17 0.91 21.74
N VAL A 28 5.21 1.71 21.52
CA VAL A 28 5.08 3.05 20.91
C VAL A 28 4.43 2.95 19.53
N PHE A 29 4.90 2.04 18.67
CA PHE A 29 4.30 1.85 17.35
C PHE A 29 2.88 1.26 17.43
N ALA A 30 2.61 0.33 18.35
CA ALA A 30 1.25 -0.18 18.56
C ALA A 30 0.27 0.96 18.89
N VAL A 31 0.65 1.86 19.81
CA VAL A 31 -0.13 3.05 20.16
C VAL A 31 -0.23 4.00 18.96
N ALA A 32 0.86 4.24 18.25
CA ALA A 32 0.86 5.14 17.08
C ALA A 32 -0.08 4.65 15.97
N TYR A 33 -0.14 3.34 15.68
CA TYR A 33 -1.13 2.78 14.75
C TYR A 33 -2.54 2.79 15.35
N ALA A 34 -2.71 2.52 16.65
CA ALA A 34 -4.02 2.58 17.31
C ALA A 34 -4.63 3.99 17.28
N LEU A 35 -3.81 5.04 17.38
CA LEU A 35 -4.25 6.43 17.24
C LEU A 35 -4.76 6.78 15.84
N LEU A 36 -4.49 5.96 14.83
CA LEU A 36 -5.10 6.10 13.50
C LEU A 36 -6.54 5.55 13.47
N LEU A 37 -6.91 4.65 14.38
CA LEU A 37 -8.25 4.03 14.40
C LEU A 37 -9.38 5.04 14.60
N PRO A 38 -9.31 6.03 15.52
CA PRO A 38 -10.34 7.07 15.60
C PRO A 38 -10.55 7.79 14.29
N ASN A 39 -9.47 8.10 13.55
CA ASN A 39 -9.58 8.75 12.25
C ASN A 39 -10.20 7.82 11.18
N ILE A 40 -9.83 6.53 11.18
CA ILE A 40 -10.47 5.51 10.33
C ILE A 40 -11.97 5.43 10.66
N ILE A 41 -12.33 5.27 11.93
CA ILE A 41 -13.71 5.14 12.39
C ILE A 41 -14.51 6.39 12.00
N TYR A 42 -13.95 7.55 12.27
CA TYR A 42 -14.59 8.83 11.98
C TYR A 42 -14.85 9.04 10.48
N THR A 43 -13.85 8.72 9.66
CA THR A 43 -13.90 8.90 8.20
C THR A 43 -14.79 7.86 7.52
N PHE A 44 -14.79 6.61 8.01
CA PHE A 44 -15.55 5.51 7.40
C PHE A 44 -17.00 5.46 7.88
N PHE A 45 -17.26 5.74 9.16
CA PHE A 45 -18.58 5.51 9.75
C PHE A 45 -19.36 6.78 10.13
N ILE A 46 -18.69 7.90 10.47
CA ILE A 46 -19.37 9.05 11.10
C ILE A 46 -19.60 10.24 10.15
N ARG A 47 -18.55 10.84 9.57
CA ARG A 47 -18.67 12.24 9.08
C ARG A 47 -19.30 12.43 7.70
N LYS A 48 -19.36 11.40 6.85
CA LYS A 48 -20.12 11.27 5.58
C LYS A 48 -19.45 10.17 4.72
N PRO A 49 -20.21 9.21 4.14
CA PRO A 49 -19.70 8.21 3.18
C PRO A 49 -19.19 8.79 1.84
N ARG A 50 -18.86 10.09 1.81
CA ARG A 50 -18.33 10.84 0.67
C ARG A 50 -16.81 11.02 0.71
N ALA A 51 -16.14 10.82 1.83
CA ALA A 51 -14.66 10.83 1.91
C ALA A 51 -14.05 9.45 1.64
N TRP A 52 -14.84 8.39 1.85
CA TRP A 52 -14.42 7.00 1.70
C TRP A 52 -14.26 6.58 0.24
N THR A 53 -13.19 5.82 0.00
CA THR A 53 -12.95 5.09 -1.25
C THR A 53 -12.49 3.67 -0.93
N ILE A 54 -12.95 2.70 -1.70
CA ILE A 54 -12.52 1.29 -1.62
C ILE A 54 -11.02 1.13 -1.81
N ILE A 55 -10.38 2.09 -2.48
CA ILE A 55 -8.92 2.12 -2.63
C ILE A 55 -8.23 2.06 -1.26
N GLN A 56 -8.75 2.71 -0.22
CA GLN A 56 -8.13 2.80 1.11
C GLN A 56 -8.35 1.55 2.00
N ILE A 57 -9.10 0.54 1.56
CA ILE A 57 -9.37 -0.66 2.38
C ILE A 57 -8.06 -1.38 2.72
N SER A 58 -7.13 -1.50 1.77
CA SER A 58 -5.85 -2.16 2.01
C SER A 58 -5.04 -1.46 3.10
N THR A 59 -4.99 -0.13 3.11
CA THR A 59 -4.29 0.68 4.10
C THR A 59 -4.96 0.57 5.47
N VAL A 60 -6.29 0.47 5.54
CA VAL A 60 -7.00 0.21 6.80
C VAL A 60 -6.67 -1.19 7.34
N ILE A 61 -6.79 -2.22 6.51
CA ILE A 61 -6.44 -3.60 6.90
C ILE A 61 -4.98 -3.64 7.38
N PHE A 62 -4.09 -2.98 6.64
CA PHE A 62 -2.69 -2.90 6.97
C PHE A 62 -2.42 -2.20 8.31
N ALA A 63 -3.08 -1.06 8.57
CA ALA A 63 -2.95 -0.36 9.85
C ALA A 63 -3.41 -1.22 11.03
N VAL A 64 -4.54 -1.93 10.89
CA VAL A 64 -5.06 -2.84 11.92
C VAL A 64 -4.13 -4.04 12.13
N GLU A 65 -3.64 -4.62 11.03
CA GLU A 65 -2.67 -5.72 11.05
C GLU A 65 -1.38 -5.30 11.80
N ARG A 66 -0.86 -4.09 11.54
CA ARG A 66 0.33 -3.57 12.21
C ARG A 66 0.17 -3.39 13.71
N ILE A 67 -1.04 -3.14 14.22
CA ILE A 67 -1.31 -3.15 15.67
C ILE A 67 -1.09 -4.56 16.23
N ALA A 68 -1.70 -5.57 15.62
CA ALA A 68 -1.55 -6.96 16.04
C ALA A 68 -0.07 -7.41 15.97
N TRP A 69 0.61 -7.06 14.88
CA TRP A 69 2.05 -7.31 14.72
C TRP A 69 2.90 -6.70 15.84
N CYS A 70 2.68 -5.41 16.16
CA CYS A 70 3.42 -4.72 17.21
C CYS A 70 3.13 -5.33 18.59
N ILE A 71 1.89 -5.72 18.88
CA ILE A 71 1.51 -6.41 20.12
C ILE A 71 2.22 -7.75 20.22
N ILE A 72 2.20 -8.57 19.16
CA ILE A 72 2.90 -9.87 19.16
C ILE A 72 4.39 -9.67 19.41
N ARG A 73 5.00 -8.67 18.77
CA ARG A 73 6.42 -8.35 18.96
C ARG A 73 6.72 -7.90 20.39
N ALA A 74 5.87 -7.07 21.00
CA ALA A 74 5.99 -6.65 22.39
C ALA A 74 5.85 -7.84 23.38
N VAL A 75 4.90 -8.74 23.12
CA VAL A 75 4.72 -9.96 23.93
C VAL A 75 5.95 -10.86 23.82
N GLN A 76 6.48 -11.06 22.61
CA GLN A 76 7.72 -11.84 22.40
C GLN A 76 8.95 -11.18 23.04
N ALA A 77 8.99 -9.84 23.11
CA ALA A 77 10.03 -9.12 23.82
C ALA A 77 9.98 -9.39 25.34
N ALA A 78 8.78 -9.33 25.94
CA ALA A 78 8.54 -9.54 27.36
C ALA A 78 8.62 -11.02 27.80
N HIS A 79 8.26 -11.96 26.92
CA HIS A 79 8.12 -13.38 27.21
C HIS A 79 9.01 -14.23 26.27
N PRO A 80 10.26 -14.53 26.66
CA PRO A 80 11.21 -15.26 25.82
C PRO A 80 10.71 -16.63 25.33
N GLU A 81 9.89 -17.31 26.12
CA GLU A 81 9.28 -18.60 25.79
C GLU A 81 8.31 -18.53 24.59
N LYS A 82 7.76 -17.34 24.29
CA LYS A 82 6.87 -17.13 23.13
C LYS A 82 7.64 -16.90 21.83
N ARG A 83 8.95 -16.64 21.90
CA ARG A 83 9.79 -16.37 20.73
C ARG A 83 10.03 -17.62 19.86
N THR A 84 9.99 -18.80 20.47
CA THR A 84 10.22 -20.10 19.80
C THR A 84 9.00 -20.60 19.03
N SER A 85 7.85 -19.94 19.16
CA SER A 85 6.62 -20.29 18.44
C SER A 85 6.80 -20.09 16.93
N GLY A 86 6.90 -21.20 16.20
CA GLY A 86 7.05 -21.19 14.75
C GLY A 86 5.88 -20.49 14.03
N GLY A 87 4.65 -20.62 14.55
CA GLY A 87 3.48 -19.95 13.99
C GLY A 87 3.55 -18.42 14.13
N LEU A 88 3.94 -17.91 15.31
CA LEU A 88 4.12 -16.47 15.51
C LEU A 88 5.27 -15.92 14.66
N MET A 89 6.38 -16.66 14.56
CA MET A 89 7.51 -16.28 13.70
C MET A 89 7.08 -16.18 12.23
N ASN A 90 6.37 -17.20 11.72
CA ASN A 90 5.86 -17.18 10.36
C ASN A 90 4.90 -16.00 10.13
N TYR A 91 3.96 -15.76 11.05
CA TYR A 91 3.04 -14.63 10.96
C TYR A 91 3.78 -13.30 10.87
N VAL A 92 4.72 -13.04 11.78
CA VAL A 92 5.53 -11.82 11.83
C VAL A 92 6.35 -11.63 10.56
N GLN A 93 6.92 -12.71 10.01
CA GLN A 93 7.72 -12.65 8.77
C GLN A 93 6.87 -12.49 7.50
N VAL A 94 5.69 -13.10 7.42
CA VAL A 94 4.76 -12.89 6.28
C VAL A 94 4.26 -11.45 6.26
N THR A 95 3.82 -10.94 7.40
CA THR A 95 3.18 -9.62 7.49
C THR A 95 4.17 -8.47 7.32
N VAL A 96 5.38 -8.58 7.87
CA VAL A 96 6.45 -7.61 7.59
C VAL A 96 6.83 -7.63 6.11
N ALA A 97 6.76 -8.80 5.47
CA ALA A 97 7.06 -8.98 4.06
C ALA A 97 6.03 -8.37 3.10
N LEU A 98 4.77 -8.29 3.51
CA LEU A 98 3.66 -7.86 2.64
C LEU A 98 3.28 -6.40 2.80
N GLY A 99 3.61 -5.81 3.94
CA GLY A 99 3.06 -4.52 4.35
C GLY A 99 3.22 -3.40 3.33
N PHE A 100 4.46 -3.16 2.90
CA PHE A 100 4.78 -2.16 1.90
C PHE A 100 4.14 -2.43 0.52
N VAL A 101 3.83 -3.69 0.17
CA VAL A 101 3.23 -4.02 -1.13
C VAL A 101 1.78 -3.54 -1.20
N GLY A 102 1.01 -3.71 -0.13
CA GLY A 102 -0.38 -3.24 -0.05
C GLY A 102 -0.47 -1.72 -0.26
N VAL A 103 0.36 -0.97 0.45
CA VAL A 103 0.44 0.49 0.33
C VAL A 103 0.90 0.92 -1.07
N SER A 104 1.83 0.20 -1.68
CA SER A 104 2.30 0.50 -3.04
C SER A 104 1.25 0.26 -4.11
N SER A 105 0.44 -0.80 -3.97
CA SER A 105 -0.70 -1.07 -4.85
C SER A 105 -1.73 0.08 -4.83
N GLU A 106 -1.95 0.71 -3.66
CA GLU A 106 -2.83 1.88 -3.56
C GLU A 106 -2.28 3.09 -4.33
N ALA A 107 -0.98 3.35 -4.27
CA ALA A 107 -0.36 4.44 -5.02
C ALA A 107 -0.66 4.33 -6.52
N ILE A 108 -0.68 3.12 -7.08
CA ILE A 108 -1.04 2.86 -8.47
C ILE A 108 -2.52 3.09 -8.76
N LYS A 109 -3.41 2.70 -7.84
CA LYS A 109 -4.85 2.99 -7.96
C LYS A 109 -5.11 4.51 -7.97
N LEU A 110 -4.39 5.26 -7.13
CA LEU A 110 -4.49 6.72 -7.07
C LEU A 110 -3.86 7.39 -8.29
N LEU A 111 -2.76 6.84 -8.81
CA LEU A 111 -2.16 7.28 -10.07
C LEU A 111 -3.14 7.07 -11.23
N ARG A 112 -3.80 5.91 -11.30
CA ARG A 112 -4.86 5.64 -12.28
C ARG A 112 -5.94 6.71 -12.25
N CYS A 113 -6.49 7.01 -11.06
CA CYS A 113 -7.52 8.05 -10.92
C CYS A 113 -7.01 9.42 -11.38
N THR A 114 -5.77 9.78 -11.00
CA THR A 114 -5.15 11.05 -11.39
C THR A 114 -5.00 11.16 -12.91
N LEU A 115 -4.54 10.09 -13.57
CA LEU A 115 -4.39 10.04 -15.03
C LEU A 115 -5.73 10.05 -15.76
N VAL A 116 -6.69 9.24 -15.31
CA VAL A 116 -8.04 9.19 -15.90
C VAL A 116 -8.74 10.54 -15.82
N ASN A 117 -8.58 11.27 -14.71
CA ASN A 117 -9.19 12.59 -14.54
C ASN A 117 -8.72 13.60 -15.60
N THR A 118 -7.51 13.46 -16.14
CA THR A 118 -7.03 14.32 -17.25
C THR A 118 -7.74 14.10 -18.57
N THR A 119 -8.48 12.99 -18.71
CA THR A 119 -9.17 12.62 -19.95
C THR A 119 -10.63 13.04 -20.00
N LEU A 120 -11.17 13.59 -18.90
CA LEU A 120 -12.58 13.87 -18.72
C LEU A 120 -12.85 15.39 -18.83
N PRO A 121 -13.71 15.85 -19.75
CA PRO A 121 -14.06 17.27 -19.86
C PRO A 121 -14.65 17.84 -18.57
N GLU A 122 -15.43 17.03 -17.85
CA GLU A 122 -16.02 17.35 -16.54
C GLU A 122 -14.97 17.70 -15.48
N ASN A 123 -13.73 17.27 -15.66
CA ASN A 123 -12.60 17.52 -14.77
C ASN A 123 -11.62 18.58 -15.33
N GLY A 124 -12.04 19.34 -16.35
CA GLY A 124 -11.25 20.42 -16.93
C GLY A 124 -10.38 20.01 -18.12
N ALA A 125 -10.59 18.82 -18.69
CA ALA A 125 -9.91 18.43 -19.93
C ALA A 125 -10.47 19.20 -21.13
N SER A 126 -9.60 19.64 -22.05
CA SER A 126 -10.03 20.37 -23.26
C SER A 126 -10.90 19.52 -24.21
N LYS A 127 -10.68 18.20 -24.26
CA LYS A 127 -11.43 17.25 -25.08
C LYS A 127 -11.56 15.90 -24.35
N ASP A 128 -12.64 15.18 -24.64
CA ASP A 128 -12.79 13.80 -24.16
C ASP A 128 -11.79 12.88 -24.85
N ARG A 129 -10.91 12.24 -24.06
CA ARG A 129 -9.82 11.38 -24.54
C ARG A 129 -10.06 9.91 -24.19
N ARG A 130 -11.10 9.31 -24.79
CA ARG A 130 -11.57 7.95 -24.51
C ARG A 130 -10.49 6.86 -24.66
N ALA A 131 -9.75 6.87 -25.78
CA ALA A 131 -8.71 5.86 -26.02
C ALA A 131 -7.57 5.93 -24.96
N ALA A 132 -7.13 7.13 -24.60
CA ALA A 132 -6.11 7.32 -23.57
C ALA A 132 -6.61 6.84 -22.19
N ARG A 133 -7.87 7.11 -21.86
CA ARG A 133 -8.49 6.64 -20.61
C ARG A 133 -8.45 5.12 -20.48
N GLN A 134 -8.85 4.41 -21.54
CA GLN A 134 -8.82 2.94 -21.56
C GLN A 134 -7.38 2.42 -21.39
N TRP A 135 -6.42 3.02 -22.09
CA TRP A 135 -5.00 2.68 -21.92
C TRP A 135 -4.50 2.89 -20.49
N TYR A 136 -4.83 4.01 -19.84
CA TYR A 136 -4.45 4.24 -18.44
C TYR A 136 -5.06 3.21 -17.49
N ARG A 137 -6.31 2.79 -17.73
CA ARG A 137 -6.97 1.73 -16.95
C ARG A 137 -6.29 0.38 -17.13
N TYR A 138 -6.04 -0.04 -18.36
CA TYR A 138 -5.38 -1.32 -18.65
C TYR A 138 -3.95 -1.37 -18.11
N PHE A 139 -3.18 -0.31 -18.32
CA PHE A 139 -1.83 -0.18 -17.79
C PHE A 139 -1.82 -0.33 -16.27
N CYS A 140 -2.63 0.47 -15.57
CA CYS A 140 -2.65 0.43 -14.10
C CYS A 140 -3.22 -0.89 -13.56
N LEU A 141 -4.19 -1.51 -14.24
CA LEU A 141 -4.73 -2.82 -13.85
C LEU A 141 -3.67 -3.92 -13.97
N PHE A 142 -2.99 -3.99 -15.12
CA PHE A 142 -1.90 -4.95 -15.32
C PHE A 142 -0.79 -4.76 -14.27
N PHE A 143 -0.45 -3.50 -14.01
CA PHE A 143 0.57 -3.14 -13.02
C PHE A 143 0.16 -3.50 -11.59
N GLU A 144 -1.11 -3.29 -11.24
CA GLU A 144 -1.70 -3.71 -9.96
C GLU A 144 -1.66 -5.24 -9.79
N LEU A 145 -2.05 -6.00 -10.82
CA LEU A 145 -1.97 -7.46 -10.82
C LEU A 145 -0.52 -7.96 -10.67
N THR A 146 0.44 -7.24 -11.25
CA THR A 146 1.87 -7.57 -11.10
C THR A 146 2.34 -7.35 -9.66
N PHE A 147 1.91 -6.26 -9.00
CA PHE A 147 2.16 -6.06 -7.57
C PHE A 147 1.55 -7.16 -6.72
N LEU A 148 0.32 -7.58 -7.02
CA LEU A 148 -0.33 -8.67 -6.31
C LEU A 148 0.43 -10.00 -6.52
N ALA A 149 0.85 -10.30 -7.74
CA ALA A 149 1.65 -11.48 -8.03
C ALA A 149 2.99 -11.49 -7.28
N ALA A 150 3.62 -10.32 -7.09
CA ALA A 150 4.87 -10.18 -6.33
C ALA A 150 4.73 -10.53 -4.84
N THR A 151 3.51 -10.53 -4.29
CA THR A 151 3.26 -10.96 -2.90
C THR A 151 3.34 -12.47 -2.72
N ILE A 152 3.02 -13.26 -3.75
CA ILE A 152 2.86 -14.72 -3.65
C ILE A 152 4.15 -15.39 -3.16
N PRO A 153 5.34 -15.12 -3.75
CA PRO A 153 6.60 -15.69 -3.26
C PRO A 153 6.89 -15.29 -1.81
N GLY A 154 6.55 -14.05 -1.42
CA GLY A 154 6.74 -13.55 -0.06
C GLY A 154 5.85 -14.27 0.97
N ILE A 155 4.60 -14.57 0.62
CA ILE A 155 3.67 -15.35 1.46
C ILE A 155 4.18 -16.77 1.65
N ILE A 156 4.53 -17.45 0.55
CA ILE A 156 4.99 -18.84 0.59
C ILE A 156 6.25 -18.93 1.45
N ALA A 157 7.21 -18.04 1.21
CA ALA A 157 8.47 -18.03 1.94
C ALA A 157 8.27 -17.67 3.42
N GLY A 158 7.53 -16.61 3.72
CA GLY A 158 7.24 -16.25 5.12
C GLY A 158 6.50 -17.36 5.87
N GLY A 159 5.56 -18.05 5.21
CA GLY A 159 4.81 -19.16 5.78
C GLY A 159 5.65 -20.42 6.02
N GLN A 160 6.74 -20.59 5.28
CA GLN A 160 7.65 -21.72 5.41
C GLN A 160 8.88 -21.41 6.28
N TYR A 161 9.05 -20.16 6.73
CA TYR A 161 10.25 -19.70 7.43
C TYR A 161 10.65 -20.60 8.61
N SER A 162 9.72 -20.95 9.50
CA SER A 162 10.03 -21.82 10.65
C SER A 162 10.47 -23.23 10.24
N SER A 163 9.95 -23.76 9.13
CA SER A 163 10.32 -25.09 8.63
C SER A 163 11.66 -25.09 7.89
N ALA A 164 12.00 -23.97 7.24
CA ALA A 164 13.26 -23.79 6.52
C ALA A 164 14.49 -23.83 7.43
N ARG A 165 14.33 -23.60 8.75
CA ARG A 165 15.42 -23.69 9.74
C ARG A 165 16.06 -25.07 9.86
N TYR A 166 15.36 -26.12 9.44
CA TYR A 166 15.81 -27.49 9.64
C TYR A 166 16.25 -28.19 8.35
N ASP A 167 16.21 -27.48 7.21
CA ASP A 167 16.45 -28.05 5.88
C ASP A 167 17.12 -27.00 4.98
N GLN A 168 18.37 -27.24 4.59
CA GLN A 168 19.17 -26.28 3.82
C GLN A 168 18.58 -26.00 2.44
N ALA A 169 18.04 -27.02 1.76
CA ALA A 169 17.43 -26.83 0.44
C ALA A 169 16.17 -25.95 0.53
N LYS A 170 15.37 -26.13 1.59
CA LYS A 170 14.24 -25.23 1.88
C LYS A 170 14.71 -23.84 2.26
N ALA A 171 15.78 -23.69 3.03
CA ALA A 171 16.35 -22.40 3.40
C ALA A 171 16.80 -21.58 2.18
N ASP A 172 17.50 -22.20 1.24
CA ASP A 172 17.98 -21.55 0.03
C ASP A 172 16.83 -21.16 -0.91
N ASN A 173 15.87 -22.06 -1.12
CA ASN A 173 14.64 -21.75 -1.87
C ASN A 173 13.85 -20.61 -1.23
N ASN A 174 13.70 -20.65 0.10
CA ASN A 174 13.02 -19.63 0.88
C ASN A 174 13.68 -18.26 0.72
N LEU A 175 15.01 -18.18 0.82
CA LEU A 175 15.75 -16.95 0.60
C LEU A 175 15.54 -16.42 -0.83
N GLY A 176 15.60 -17.30 -1.83
CA GLY A 176 15.36 -16.95 -3.24
C GLY A 176 14.00 -16.29 -3.44
N LEU A 177 12.94 -16.88 -2.86
CA LEU A 177 11.57 -16.34 -2.92
C LEU A 177 11.44 -14.98 -2.19
N LEU A 178 12.05 -14.82 -1.01
CA LEU A 178 12.04 -13.55 -0.27
C LEU A 178 12.75 -12.43 -1.05
N LYS A 179 13.91 -12.74 -1.65
CA LYS A 179 14.66 -11.81 -2.50
C LYS A 179 13.87 -11.44 -3.75
N ALA A 180 13.33 -12.43 -4.46
CA ALA A 180 12.53 -12.21 -5.66
C ALA A 180 11.32 -11.31 -5.37
N SER A 181 10.54 -11.61 -4.33
CA SER A 181 9.39 -10.80 -3.91
C SER A 181 9.78 -9.34 -3.60
N SER A 182 10.83 -9.16 -2.79
CA SER A 182 11.27 -7.81 -2.37
C SER A 182 11.87 -7.01 -3.53
N ALA A 183 12.65 -7.66 -4.40
CA ALA A 183 13.27 -7.01 -5.57
C ALA A 183 12.23 -6.62 -6.62
N VAL A 184 11.27 -7.51 -6.93
CA VAL A 184 10.18 -7.20 -7.86
C VAL A 184 9.33 -6.05 -7.32
N ALA A 185 8.96 -6.09 -6.04
CA ALA A 185 8.19 -5.00 -5.44
C ALA A 185 8.95 -3.66 -5.47
N LEU A 186 10.26 -3.66 -5.18
CA LEU A 186 11.10 -2.45 -5.28
C LEU A 186 11.18 -1.93 -6.72
N ALA A 187 11.34 -2.81 -7.70
CA ALA A 187 11.35 -2.43 -9.11
C ALA A 187 10.02 -1.81 -9.55
N LEU A 188 8.89 -2.40 -9.13
CA LEU A 188 7.56 -1.85 -9.42
C LEU A 188 7.33 -0.50 -8.71
N GLN A 189 7.82 -0.32 -7.49
CA GLN A 189 7.80 0.98 -6.81
C GLN A 189 8.64 2.03 -7.55
N ALA A 190 9.84 1.67 -8.00
CA ALA A 190 10.68 2.57 -8.80
C ALA A 190 9.99 2.98 -10.11
N VAL A 191 9.34 2.03 -10.81
CA VAL A 191 8.53 2.33 -11.99
C VAL A 191 7.35 3.23 -11.63
N THR A 192 6.68 3.02 -10.48
CA THR A 192 5.60 3.90 -10.01
C THR A 192 6.07 5.34 -9.81
N VAL A 193 7.26 5.53 -9.23
CA VAL A 193 7.89 6.86 -9.09
C VAL A 193 8.16 7.46 -10.46
N ILE A 194 8.81 6.71 -11.36
CA ILE A 194 9.15 7.18 -12.71
C ILE A 194 7.89 7.58 -13.48
N VAL A 195 6.85 6.73 -13.50
CA VAL A 195 5.59 7.03 -14.18
C VAL A 195 4.90 8.24 -13.58
N SER A 196 4.91 8.39 -12.25
CA SER A 196 4.35 9.57 -11.58
C SER A 196 5.09 10.86 -11.97
N LEU A 197 6.43 10.82 -12.06
CA LEU A 197 7.23 11.95 -12.50
C LEU A 197 7.00 12.26 -13.98
N ILE A 198 7.02 11.24 -14.86
CA ILE A 198 6.71 11.41 -16.29
C ILE A 198 5.31 12.00 -16.45
N ALA A 199 4.32 11.54 -15.69
CA ALA A 199 2.98 12.09 -15.71
C ALA A 199 3.01 13.58 -15.37
N ALA A 200 3.65 13.97 -14.27
CA ALA A 200 3.76 15.38 -13.83
C ALA A 200 4.35 16.30 -14.91
N PHE A 201 5.33 15.83 -15.68
CA PHE A 201 6.03 16.64 -16.68
C PHE A 201 5.44 16.57 -18.09
N LYS A 202 4.88 15.42 -18.51
CA LYS A 202 4.49 15.17 -19.91
C LYS A 202 2.98 15.13 -20.14
N VAL A 203 2.18 14.77 -19.15
CA VAL A 203 0.72 14.66 -19.33
C VAL A 203 0.10 16.05 -19.21
N LYS A 204 -0.51 16.52 -20.30
CA LYS A 204 -1.27 17.79 -20.30
C LYS A 204 -2.48 17.68 -19.38
N GLU A 205 -2.78 18.78 -18.68
CA GLU A 205 -3.94 18.92 -17.79
C GLU A 205 -3.88 18.04 -16.53
N VAL A 206 -2.73 17.41 -16.25
CA VAL A 206 -2.53 16.69 -14.98
C VAL A 206 -2.27 17.66 -13.83
N ASN A 207 -2.82 17.32 -12.66
CA ASN A 207 -2.44 18.00 -11.44
C ASN A 207 -1.06 17.50 -10.97
N ARG A 208 -0.02 18.28 -11.29
CA ARG A 208 1.39 17.94 -10.98
C ARG A 208 1.63 17.68 -9.50
N MET A 209 0.97 18.41 -8.61
CA MET A 209 1.11 18.25 -7.16
C MET A 209 0.74 16.84 -6.72
N ARG A 210 -0.37 16.29 -7.26
CA ARG A 210 -0.82 14.93 -6.94
C ARG A 210 0.18 13.87 -7.41
N CYS A 211 0.79 14.09 -8.58
CA CYS A 211 1.83 13.19 -9.09
C CYS A 211 3.11 13.23 -8.21
N PHE A 212 3.53 14.41 -7.76
CA PHE A 212 4.66 14.53 -6.83
C PHE A 212 4.35 13.92 -5.46
N GLU A 213 3.12 14.07 -4.96
CA GLU A 213 2.67 13.42 -3.73
C GLU A 213 2.76 11.89 -3.82
N LEU A 214 2.26 11.31 -4.93
CA LEU A 214 2.35 9.87 -5.16
C LEU A 214 3.80 9.38 -5.29
N ALA A 215 4.64 10.14 -5.99
CA ALA A 215 6.07 9.85 -6.08
C ALA A 215 6.73 9.91 -4.69
N GLY A 216 6.44 10.93 -3.88
CA GLY A 216 6.98 11.09 -2.53
C GLY A 216 6.54 9.98 -1.58
N LEU A 217 5.25 9.62 -1.57
CA LEU A 217 4.73 8.50 -0.78
C LEU A 217 5.37 7.17 -1.20
N THR A 218 5.57 6.98 -2.51
CA THR A 218 6.22 5.76 -3.02
C THR A 218 7.70 5.73 -2.65
N LEU A 219 8.42 6.85 -2.74
CA LEU A 219 9.82 6.93 -2.30
C LEU A 219 9.97 6.65 -0.80
N LEU A 220 9.04 7.16 0.01
CA LEU A 220 9.03 6.90 1.44
C LEU A 220 8.87 5.40 1.73
N ILE A 221 7.91 4.72 1.09
CA ILE A 221 7.65 3.29 1.30
C ILE A 221 8.74 2.38 0.70
N MET A 222 9.52 2.84 -0.29
CA MET A 222 10.66 2.10 -0.87
C MET A 222 11.75 1.78 0.15
N SER A 223 11.86 2.56 1.23
CA SER A 223 12.82 2.29 2.30
C SER A 223 12.67 0.90 2.93
N ALA A 224 11.43 0.38 3.04
CA ALA A 224 11.15 -0.94 3.61
C ALA A 224 11.72 -2.11 2.78
N PRO A 225 11.41 -2.26 1.47
CA PRO A 225 12.01 -3.32 0.66
C PRO A 225 13.51 -3.15 0.44
N ILE A 226 14.04 -1.91 0.43
CA ILE A 226 15.50 -1.68 0.41
C ILE A 226 16.14 -2.26 1.67
N TYR A 227 15.66 -1.86 2.85
CA TYR A 227 16.14 -2.39 4.13
C TYR A 227 16.05 -3.91 4.17
N ARG A 228 14.93 -4.47 3.70
CA ARG A 228 14.71 -5.91 3.66
C ARG A 228 15.73 -6.61 2.76
N LEU A 229 15.98 -6.12 1.55
CA LEU A 229 16.98 -6.71 0.66
C LEU A 229 18.38 -6.69 1.28
N CYS A 230 18.76 -5.60 1.96
CA CYS A 230 20.04 -5.52 2.66
C CYS A 230 20.17 -6.55 3.79
N VAL A 231 19.10 -6.81 4.53
CA VAL A 231 19.12 -7.72 5.70
C VAL A 231 18.98 -9.18 5.29
N LEU A 232 18.31 -9.47 4.17
CA LEU A 232 18.06 -10.85 3.72
C LEU A 232 19.36 -11.63 3.46
N ASP A 233 20.45 -10.95 3.10
CA ASP A 233 21.76 -11.57 2.87
C ASP A 233 22.50 -11.97 4.15
N ILE A 234 22.03 -11.50 5.31
CA ILE A 234 22.61 -11.87 6.60
C ILE A 234 22.05 -13.24 7.00
N ARG A 235 22.84 -14.30 6.81
CA ARG A 235 22.46 -15.68 7.16
C ARG A 235 22.91 -16.07 8.56
N THR A 236 22.20 -17.00 9.20
CA THR A 236 22.56 -17.52 10.51
C THR A 236 22.06 -18.95 10.72
N THR A 237 22.81 -19.72 11.51
CA THR A 237 22.42 -21.04 12.04
C THR A 237 21.69 -20.96 13.39
N ASP A 238 21.60 -19.77 13.98
CA ASP A 238 20.81 -19.54 15.18
C ASP A 238 19.99 -18.25 15.04
N VAL A 239 18.69 -18.41 14.72
CA VAL A 239 17.75 -17.29 14.59
C VAL A 239 17.41 -16.61 15.92
N PHE A 240 17.72 -17.25 17.05
CA PHE A 240 17.42 -16.73 18.39
C PHE A 240 18.55 -15.85 18.94
N THR A 241 19.72 -15.84 18.30
CA THR A 241 20.78 -14.89 18.59
C THR A 241 20.31 -13.47 18.22
N PRO A 242 20.25 -12.53 19.19
CA PRO A 242 19.82 -11.16 18.93
C PRO A 242 20.73 -10.43 17.94
N ILE A 243 20.15 -9.51 17.18
CA ILE A 243 20.91 -8.57 16.35
C ILE A 243 21.35 -7.36 17.19
N SER A 244 22.35 -6.61 16.73
CA SER A 244 22.83 -5.42 17.44
C SER A 244 21.71 -4.39 17.68
N SER A 245 21.83 -3.58 18.74
CA SER A 245 20.88 -2.48 19.01
C SER A 245 20.80 -1.48 17.86
N SER A 246 21.92 -1.21 17.18
CA SER A 246 21.94 -0.36 15.99
C SER A 246 21.10 -0.94 14.85
N ALA A 247 21.24 -2.24 14.54
CA ALA A 247 20.46 -2.88 13.48
C ALA A 247 18.95 -2.87 13.78
N ARG A 248 18.55 -2.99 15.06
CA ARG A 248 17.15 -2.84 15.48
C ARG A 248 16.64 -1.42 15.31
N ALA A 249 17.42 -0.42 15.71
CA ALA A 249 17.06 0.96 15.49
C ALA A 249 16.83 1.24 13.99
N LEU A 250 17.70 0.72 13.13
CA LEU A 250 17.53 0.83 11.67
C LEU A 250 16.24 0.17 11.17
N PHE A 251 15.88 -1.00 11.70
CA PHE A 251 14.60 -1.64 11.39
C PHE A 251 13.40 -0.73 11.72
N TYR A 252 13.34 -0.21 12.95
CA TYR A 252 12.22 0.64 13.36
C TYR A 252 12.15 1.95 12.56
N ILE A 253 13.30 2.54 12.20
CA ILE A 253 13.36 3.80 11.45
C ILE A 253 13.05 3.59 9.97
N PHE A 254 13.79 2.72 9.29
CA PHE A 254 13.70 2.58 7.83
C PHE A 254 12.56 1.67 7.36
N HIS A 255 12.06 0.78 8.22
CA HIS A 255 10.96 -0.09 7.87
C HIS A 255 9.64 0.38 8.50
N LEU A 256 9.59 0.50 9.84
CA LEU A 256 8.30 0.71 10.52
C LEU A 256 7.86 2.19 10.52
N ALA A 257 8.79 3.13 10.73
CA ALA A 257 8.45 4.55 10.75
C ALA A 257 8.06 5.06 9.36
N SER A 258 8.78 4.65 8.32
CA SER A 258 8.43 5.01 6.94
C SER A 258 7.06 4.47 6.52
N GLU A 259 6.75 3.22 6.87
CA GLU A 259 5.43 2.61 6.71
C GLU A 259 4.35 3.42 7.46
N TRP A 260 4.57 3.72 8.74
CA TRP A 260 3.60 4.45 9.56
C TRP A 260 3.35 5.87 9.04
N ILE A 261 4.39 6.61 8.65
CA ILE A 261 4.23 7.97 8.10
C ILE A 261 3.41 7.91 6.81
N CYS A 262 3.71 6.97 5.90
CA CYS A 262 2.97 6.83 4.64
C CYS A 262 1.48 6.52 4.88
N VAL A 263 1.20 5.54 5.74
CA VAL A 263 -0.17 5.15 6.14
C VAL A 263 -0.91 6.32 6.82
N SER A 264 -0.23 7.05 7.69
CA SER A 264 -0.81 8.20 8.40
C SER A 264 -1.21 9.30 7.43
N ILE A 265 -0.39 9.59 6.42
CA ILE A 265 -0.73 10.56 5.37
C ILE A 265 -1.93 10.07 4.54
N LEU A 266 -1.93 8.79 4.12
CA LEU A 266 -3.02 8.23 3.33
C LEU A 266 -4.37 8.17 4.08
N LEU A 267 -4.34 7.94 5.39
CA LEU A 267 -5.55 7.88 6.22
C LEU A 267 -6.03 9.26 6.68
N SER A 268 -5.11 10.21 6.91
CA SER A 268 -5.46 11.58 7.30
C SER A 268 -5.95 12.45 6.14
N THR A 269 -5.58 12.10 4.91
CA THR A 269 -6.02 12.82 3.72
C THR A 269 -7.38 12.31 3.23
N ASN A 270 -8.26 13.24 2.83
CA ASN A 270 -9.45 12.89 2.08
C ASN A 270 -9.04 12.51 0.65
N VAL A 271 -8.58 11.27 0.48
CA VAL A 271 -8.06 10.72 -0.78
C VAL A 271 -9.06 10.92 -1.91
N ARG A 272 -10.35 10.80 -1.62
CA ARG A 272 -11.40 10.99 -2.61
C ARG A 272 -11.42 12.41 -3.18
N ALA A 273 -11.42 13.42 -2.32
CA ALA A 273 -11.35 14.82 -2.75
C ALA A 273 -9.96 15.17 -3.31
N ARG A 274 -8.89 14.64 -2.70
CA ARG A 274 -7.51 14.96 -3.07
C ARG A 274 -7.16 14.44 -4.45
N PHE A 275 -7.57 13.23 -4.81
CA PHE A 275 -7.24 12.58 -6.08
C PHE A 275 -8.40 12.53 -7.08
N GLY A 276 -9.59 13.02 -6.70
CA GLY A 276 -10.78 13.01 -7.55
C GLY A 276 -11.25 11.59 -7.83
N THR A 277 -11.34 10.75 -6.78
CA THR A 277 -11.78 9.37 -6.93
C THR A 277 -13.31 9.24 -6.80
N GLY A 278 -13.90 8.24 -7.42
CA GLY A 278 -15.21 7.71 -7.06
C GLY A 278 -15.15 6.91 -5.75
N LYS A 279 -16.32 6.43 -5.29
CA LYS A 279 -16.41 5.48 -4.16
C LYS A 279 -15.66 4.17 -4.43
N TRP A 280 -15.65 3.74 -5.70
CA TRP A 280 -14.99 2.53 -6.19
C TRP A 280 -13.61 2.82 -6.83
N GLY A 281 -13.06 4.01 -6.61
CA GLY A 281 -11.81 4.45 -7.21
C GLY A 281 -12.01 5.29 -8.47
N ASP A 282 -12.09 4.69 -9.65
CA ASP A 282 -12.43 5.46 -10.85
C ASP A 282 -13.91 5.86 -10.79
N HIS A 283 -14.25 7.08 -11.22
CA HIS A 283 -15.62 7.59 -11.10
C HIS A 283 -16.61 6.70 -11.86
N GLU A 284 -16.20 6.12 -12.99
CA GLU A 284 -17.08 5.38 -13.90
C GLU A 284 -16.32 4.30 -14.67
N LEU A 285 -16.28 3.08 -14.12
CA LEU A 285 -15.68 1.92 -14.81
C LEU A 285 -16.34 1.65 -16.17
N VAL A 286 -17.64 1.94 -16.28
CA VAL A 286 -18.46 1.74 -17.49
C VAL A 286 -18.86 3.09 -18.07
N GLU A 287 -18.65 3.30 -19.36
CA GLU A 287 -18.86 4.59 -20.04
C GLU A 287 -20.31 4.82 -20.47
N GLU A 288 -21.09 3.77 -20.76
CA GLU A 288 -22.48 3.92 -21.23
C GLU A 288 -23.39 4.74 -20.28
N PRO A 289 -23.35 4.55 -18.94
CA PRO A 289 -24.16 5.35 -18.03
C PRO A 289 -23.74 6.82 -17.98
N ARG A 290 -22.49 7.14 -18.33
CA ARG A 290 -22.01 8.53 -18.45
C ARG A 290 -22.59 9.17 -19.69
N ASP A 291 -22.44 8.50 -20.83
CA ASP A 291 -22.91 8.99 -22.11
C ASP A 291 -24.42 9.26 -22.08
N LYS A 292 -25.20 8.39 -21.41
CA LYS A 292 -26.64 8.60 -21.18
C LYS A 292 -26.93 9.85 -20.32
N ARG A 293 -26.15 10.10 -19.27
CA ARG A 293 -26.32 11.28 -18.41
C ARG A 293 -25.95 12.57 -19.12
N LEU A 294 -24.85 12.55 -19.88
CA LEU A 294 -24.41 13.71 -20.67
C LEU A 294 -25.44 14.05 -21.76
N LYS A 295 -25.94 13.06 -22.50
CA LYS A 295 -27.02 13.26 -23.48
C LYS A 295 -28.26 13.85 -22.86
N LYS A 296 -28.70 13.32 -21.71
CA LYS A 296 -29.86 13.85 -20.98
C LYS A 296 -29.64 15.30 -20.53
N ALA A 297 -28.45 15.63 -20.01
CA ALA A 297 -28.12 16.99 -19.59
C ALA A 297 -28.07 17.97 -20.79
N GLU A 298 -27.58 17.53 -21.95
CA GLU A 298 -27.59 18.31 -23.19
C GLU A 298 -29.03 18.54 -23.69
N GLU A 299 -29.90 17.54 -23.61
CA GLU A 299 -31.32 17.65 -23.96
C GLU A 299 -32.05 18.63 -23.03
N GLU A 300 -31.85 18.52 -21.71
CA GLU A 300 -32.41 19.44 -20.71
C GLU A 300 -31.92 20.88 -20.92
N ALA A 301 -30.63 21.07 -21.21
CA ALA A 301 -30.06 22.39 -21.50
C ALA A 301 -30.66 23.03 -22.77
N LYS A 302 -30.91 22.23 -23.82
CA LYS A 302 -31.57 22.69 -25.05
C LYS A 302 -33.02 23.09 -24.79
N GLN A 303 -33.76 22.33 -23.98
CA GLN A 303 -35.14 22.64 -23.61
C GLN A 303 -35.24 23.95 -22.80
N LEU A 304 -34.30 24.16 -21.87
CA LEU A 304 -34.22 25.41 -21.09
C LEU A 304 -33.89 26.64 -21.96
N GLN A 305 -33.07 26.47 -23.00
CA GLN A 305 -32.78 27.56 -23.95
C GLN A 305 -33.96 27.87 -24.89
N GLN A 306 -34.89 26.92 -25.10
CA GLN A 306 -36.06 27.11 -25.96
C GLN A 306 -37.28 27.69 -25.21
N SER A 307 -37.39 27.52 -23.88
CA SER A 307 -38.47 28.09 -23.06
C SER A 307 -38.50 29.63 -22.82
N PRO A 308 -37.46 30.46 -23.08
CA PRO A 308 -37.53 31.89 -22.72
C PRO A 308 -38.41 32.79 -23.61
N GLN A 309 -39.01 32.31 -24.70
CA GLN A 309 -39.67 33.20 -25.69
C GLN A 309 -41.21 33.23 -25.67
N ASN A 310 -41.89 32.41 -24.87
CA ASN A 310 -43.38 32.37 -24.88
C ASN A 310 -44.06 33.13 -23.72
N GLY A 311 -43.33 34.01 -23.01
CA GLY A 311 -43.83 34.68 -21.80
C GLY A 311 -43.99 36.21 -21.89
N SER A 312 -43.68 36.87 -23.01
CA SER A 312 -43.70 38.34 -23.10
C SER A 312 -44.62 38.92 -24.17
N GLU A 313 -45.78 38.30 -24.39
CA GLU A 313 -46.89 38.92 -25.11
C GLU A 313 -48.17 38.70 -24.31
N THR A 314 -48.42 39.52 -23.30
CA THR A 314 -49.77 39.94 -22.91
C THR A 314 -49.70 41.12 -21.93
N VAL A 315 -50.13 42.26 -22.50
CA VAL A 315 -50.63 43.51 -21.89
C VAL A 315 -49.59 44.53 -21.41
#